data_AF-A0A935PXK0-F1
#
_entry.id   AF-A0A935PXK0-F1
#
_cell.length_a   1.000
_cell.length_b   1.000
_cell.length_c   1.000
_cell.angle_alpha   90.00
_cell.angle_beta   90.00
_cell.angle_gamma   90.00
#
_symmetry.space_group_name_H-M   'P 1'
#
loop_
_entity.id
_entity.type
_entity.pdbx_description
1 polymer ?
#
loop_
_entity_poly.entity_id
_entity_poly.type
_entity_poly.pdbx_seq_one_letter_code
_entity_poly.pdbx_strand_id
1 'polypeptide(L)' 'MAEVIFYEKAGCAGNARPKALLLASGHQLVVRDLREQFWKPADAPRGRP' A
#
# COMPACT_ATOMS: atom_id res chain seq x y z
N MET A 1 3.29 -10.22 13.94
CA MET A 1 3.10 -8.75 13.93
C MET A 1 4.25 -8.13 13.15
N ALA A 2 3.96 -7.20 12.23
CA ALA A 2 4.96 -6.50 11.43
C ALA A 2 4.44 -5.09 11.09
N GLU A 3 5.35 -4.16 10.85
CA GLU A 3 5.04 -2.85 10.27
C GLU A 3 5.03 -2.96 8.74
N VAL A 4 3.96 -2.48 8.11
CA VAL A 4 3.76 -2.56 6.66
C VAL A 4 3.55 -1.17 6.11
N ILE A 5 4.40 -0.76 5.17
CA ILE A 5 4.17 0.45 4.39
C ILE A 5 3.11 0.12 3.33
N PHE A 6 1.92 0.68 3.50
CA PHE A 6 0.80 0.49 2.59
C PHE A 6 0.66 1.70 1.67
N TYR A 7 1.08 1.54 0.41
CA TYR A 7 0.86 2.54 -0.61
C TYR A 7 -0.56 2.44 -1.14
N GLU A 8 -1.30 3.53 -1.03
CA GLU A 8 -2.69 3.59 -1.43
C GLU A 8 -2.91 4.65 -2.50
N LYS A 9 -3.90 4.47 -3.38
CA LYS A 9 -4.42 5.58 -4.17
C LYS A 9 -5.57 6.20 -3.37
N ALA A 10 -5.41 7.39 -2.79
CA ALA A 10 -6.50 7.95 -1.98
C ALA A 10 -7.78 8.11 -2.79
N GLY A 11 -8.91 7.78 -2.16
CA GLY A 11 -10.23 7.71 -2.80
C GLY A 11 -10.52 6.40 -3.55
N CYS A 12 -9.58 5.45 -3.61
CA CYS A 12 -9.83 4.15 -4.25
C CYS A 12 -10.53 3.18 -3.28
N ALA A 13 -11.77 2.79 -3.60
CA ALA A 13 -12.52 1.79 -2.84
C ALA A 13 -11.79 0.43 -2.74
N GLY A 14 -10.94 0.10 -3.71
CA GLY A 14 -10.12 -1.11 -3.73
C GLY A 14 -9.14 -1.23 -2.54
N ASN A 15 -8.83 -0.14 -1.84
CA ASN A 15 -7.92 -0.15 -0.69
C ASN A 15 -8.58 -0.71 0.58
N ALA A 16 -9.91 -0.76 0.65
CA ALA A 16 -10.65 -1.09 1.88
C ALA A 16 -10.40 -2.54 2.34
N ARG A 17 -10.58 -3.52 1.45
CA ARG A 17 -10.41 -4.94 1.78
C ARG A 17 -8.96 -5.29 2.15
N PRO A 18 -7.91 -4.87 1.40
CA PRO A 18 -6.52 -5.10 1.79
C PRO A 18 -6.14 -4.48 3.14
N LYS A 19 -6.55 -3.23 3.41
CA LYS A 19 -6.29 -2.58 4.70
C LYS A 19 -6.91 -3.34 5.87
N ALA A 20 -8.19 -3.71 5.73
CA ALA A 20 -8.91 -4.46 6.75
C ALA A 20 -8.23 -5.81 7.05
N LEU A 21 -7.80 -6.53 6.01
CA LEU A 21 -7.13 -7.83 6.18
C LEU A 21 -5.80 -7.72 6.93
N LEU A 22 -4.96 -6.73 6.57
CA LEU A 22 -3.67 -6.53 7.22
C LEU A 22 -3.82 -6.09 8.68
N LEU A 23 -4.80 -5.24 8.98
CA LEU A 23 -5.10 -4.85 10.36
C LEU A 23 -5.63 -6.04 11.16
N ALA A 24 -6.55 -6.83 10.58
CA ALA A 24 -7.12 -8.01 11.23
C ALA A 24 -6.08 -9.11 11.51
N SER A 25 -5.02 -9.20 10.71
CA SER A 25 -3.90 -10.12 10.96
C SER A 25 -2.88 -9.59 11.98
N GLY A 26 -3.13 -8.41 12.57
CA GLY A 26 -2.27 -7.81 13.60
C GLY A 26 -1.03 -7.11 13.04
N HIS A 27 -1.07 -6.60 11.81
CA HIS A 27 -0.03 -5.68 11.30
C HIS A 27 -0.35 -4.23 11.65
N GLN A 28 0.71 -3.44 11.76
CA GLN A 28 0.61 -1.98 11.81
C GLN A 28 0.80 -1.42 10.40
N LEU A 29 -0.08 -0.51 9.99
CA LEU A 29 -0.02 0.08 8.65
C LEU A 29 0.51 1.52 8.72
N VAL A 30 1.59 1.77 7.98
CA VAL A 30 2.05 3.12 7.64
C VAL A 30 1.51 3.44 6.25
N VAL A 31 0.43 4.22 6.19
CA VAL A 31 -0.26 4.53 4.94
C VAL A 31 0.39 5.71 4.24
N ARG A 32 0.63 5.59 2.94
CA ARG A 32 1.19 6.64 2.08
C ARG A 32 0.38 6.74 0.78
N ASP A 33 0.14 7.95 0.28
CA ASP A 33 -0.49 8.12 -1.03
C ASP A 33 0.52 7.83 -2.15
N LEU A 34 0.16 6.94 -3.08
CA LEU A 34 0.98 6.52 -4.20
C LEU A 34 1.30 7.67 -5.17
N ARG A 35 0.40 8.67 -5.29
CA ARG A 35 0.51 9.80 -6.23
C ARG A 35 1.49 10.86 -5.75
N GLU A 36 1.75 10.92 -4.45
CA GLU A 36 2.72 11.85 -3.86
C GLU A 36 4.16 11.32 -3.98
N GLN A 37 4.32 10.07 -4.41
CA GLN A 37 5.61 9.40 -4.49
C GLN A 37 6.17 9.47 -5.92
N PHE A 38 7.36 10.04 -6.05
CA PHE A 38 8.11 10.04 -7.31
C PHE A 38 8.93 8.75 -7.41
N TRP A 39 8.40 7.74 -8.09
CA TRP A 39 9.04 6.44 -8.25
C TRP A 39 10.13 6.50 -9.33
N LYS A 40 11.35 6.06 -9.01
CA LYS A 40 12.32 5.76 -10.06
C LYS A 40 11.93 4.42 -10.71
N PRO A 41 12.26 4.18 -12.00
CA PRO A 41 11.95 2.93 -12.67
C PRO A 41 12.43 1.66 -11.93
N ALA A 42 13.54 1.76 -11.19
CA ALA A 42 14.06 0.68 -10.35
C ALA A 42 13.23 0.42 -9.08
N ASP A 43 12.49 1.42 -8.60
CA ASP A 43 11.71 1.39 -7.37
C ASP A 43 10.24 1.04 -7.61
N ALA A 44 9.76 1.16 -8.85
CA ALA A 44 8.40 0.81 -9.20
C ALA A 44 8.21 -0.71 -9.02
N PRO A 45 7.16 -1.16 -8.30
CA PRO A 45 6.86 -2.59 -8.20
C PRO A 45 6.67 -3.13 -9.62
N ARG A 46 7.52 -4.07 -10.03
CA ARG A 46 7.47 -4.66 -11.38
C ARG A 46 6.04 -5.12 -11.65
N GLY A 47 5.39 -4.46 -12.62
CA GLY A 47 4.10 -4.90 -13.12
C GLY A 47 4.21 -6.35 -13.60
N ARG A 48 3.16 -7.13 -13.37
CA ARG A 48 3.01 -8.42 -14.05
C ARG A 48 3.03 -8.14 -15.57
N PRO A 49 3.71 -8.96 -16.40
CA PRO A 49 3.61 -8.84 -17.86
C PRO A 49 2.16 -8.88 -18.33
#